data_AF-A0A4U9HPX4-F1
#
_entry.id   AF-A0A4U9HPX4-F1
#
_cell.length_a   1.000
_cell.length_b   1.000
_cell.length_c   1.000
_cell.angle_alpha   90.00
_cell.angle_beta   90.00
_cell.angle_gamma   90.00
#
_symmetry.space_group_name_H-M   'P 1'
#
loop_
_entity.id
_entity.type
_entity.pdbx_description
1 polymer ?
#
loop_
_entity_poly.entity_id
_entity_poly.type
_entity_poly.pdbx_seq_one_letter_code
_entity_poly.pdbx_strand_id
1 'polypeptide(L)'
;MFRLTHNCSHAASAHQEALFLGTTRAFRRRLYALLFAILILLLVMALSLALGAQSIPLSTVLQALNGQCSGVDCVIITDARLPRTLIGVLAGIALGLAGALMQILSRNPLADPGILGVNAGAGFAVVLGMSLFGASDIGQYLWFAFGGALCASLLVALVGALGRSTLNPVRLTLAGVALGAVLDGMTTGISLLNPQVFDQLRFWQAGSLDIQNMQVVRTVALPILLGTLIALWLTKALNSLSMGSDLATALAPASCAPSCSACWPSPCCAAAPPPPSAPSPSSA
;
A
#
# COMPACT_ATOMS: atom_id res chain seq x y z
N MET A 1 8.23 55.32 22.49
CA MET A 1 8.63 53.90 22.66
C MET A 1 7.40 53.00 22.85
N PHE A 2 6.40 53.05 21.95
CA PHE A 2 5.11 52.34 22.14
C PHE A 2 4.43 51.88 20.83
N ARG A 3 5.21 51.68 19.75
CA ARG A 3 4.67 51.34 18.41
C ARG A 3 5.04 49.94 17.89
N LEU A 4 5.74 49.11 18.67
CA LEU A 4 6.24 47.81 18.18
C LEU A 4 5.40 46.60 18.61
N THR A 5 4.49 46.72 19.59
CA THR A 5 3.71 45.57 20.09
C THR A 5 2.44 45.28 19.28
N HIS A 6 1.84 46.29 18.62
CA HIS A 6 0.62 46.10 17.83
C HIS A 6 0.86 45.38 16.49
N ASN A 7 2.09 45.35 15.99
CA ASN A 7 2.40 44.78 14.67
C ASN A 7 2.61 43.25 14.70
N CYS A 8 2.99 42.69 15.86
CA CYS A 8 3.21 41.25 16.01
C CYS A 8 1.92 40.43 16.12
N SER A 9 0.83 41.00 16.68
CA SER A 9 -0.46 40.30 16.78
C SER A 9 -1.14 40.15 15.42
N HIS A 10 -1.07 41.15 14.55
CA HIS A 10 -1.58 41.08 13.18
C HIS A 10 -0.76 40.14 12.29
N ALA A 11 0.56 40.09 12.47
CA ALA A 11 1.41 39.15 11.75
C ALA A 11 1.14 37.69 12.16
N ALA A 12 0.93 37.43 13.46
CA ALA A 12 0.58 36.10 13.95
C ALA A 12 -0.81 35.64 13.47
N SER A 13 -1.83 36.51 13.50
CA SER A 13 -3.17 36.18 13.01
C SER A 13 -3.20 35.92 11.50
N ALA A 14 -2.47 36.71 10.71
CA ALA A 14 -2.35 36.51 9.27
C ALA A 14 -1.64 35.19 8.90
N HIS A 15 -0.63 34.79 9.67
CA HIS A 15 0.09 33.53 9.46
C HIS A 15 -0.76 32.30 9.86
N GLN A 16 -1.59 32.43 10.89
CA GLN A 16 -2.56 31.41 11.30
C GLN A 16 -3.69 31.26 10.27
N GLU A 17 -4.27 32.36 9.79
CA GLU A 17 -5.27 32.32 8.72
C GLU A 17 -4.69 31.76 7.42
N ALA A 18 -3.46 32.10 7.04
CA ALA A 18 -2.79 31.54 5.86
C ALA A 18 -2.56 30.03 5.97
N LEU A 19 -2.19 29.51 7.15
CA LEU A 19 -2.05 28.08 7.41
C LEU A 19 -3.39 27.33 7.37
N PHE A 20 -4.45 27.89 7.95
CA PHE A 20 -5.81 27.32 7.87
C PHE A 20 -6.37 27.35 6.44
N LEU A 21 -6.13 28.42 5.68
CA LEU A 21 -6.52 28.52 4.27
C LEU A 21 -5.70 27.57 3.37
N GLY A 22 -4.42 27.35 3.67
CA GLY A 22 -3.55 26.41 2.96
C GLY A 22 -3.97 24.95 3.15
N THR A 23 -4.26 24.55 4.40
CA THR A 23 -4.75 23.20 4.73
C THR A 23 -6.14 22.91 4.14
N THR A 24 -7.06 23.88 4.18
CA THR A 24 -8.40 23.71 3.59
C THR A 24 -8.37 23.63 2.06
N ARG A 25 -7.50 24.38 1.37
CA ARG A 25 -7.32 24.25 -0.09
C ARG A 25 -6.73 22.89 -0.49
N ALA A 26 -5.71 22.43 0.23
CA ALA A 26 -5.11 21.11 -0.01
C ALA A 26 -6.09 19.96 0.24
N PHE A 27 -6.90 20.05 1.31
CA PHE A 27 -7.96 19.10 1.61
C PHE A 27 -9.03 19.05 0.51
N ARG A 28 -9.55 20.22 0.09
CA ARG A 28 -10.53 20.30 -1.00
C ARG A 28 -9.99 19.70 -2.30
N ARG A 29 -8.73 20.00 -2.67
CA ARG A 29 -8.10 19.43 -3.87
C ARG A 29 -8.02 17.91 -3.81
N ARG A 30 -7.61 17.34 -2.67
CA ARG A 30 -7.57 15.88 -2.47
C ARG A 30 -8.97 15.26 -2.54
N LEU A 31 -9.96 15.90 -1.91
CA LEU A 31 -11.35 15.44 -1.95
C LEU A 31 -11.90 15.44 -3.38
N TYR A 32 -11.72 16.52 -4.14
CA TYR A 32 -12.14 16.58 -5.54
C TYR A 32 -11.42 15.56 -6.41
N ALA A 33 -10.11 15.35 -6.21
CA ALA A 33 -9.37 14.32 -6.92
C ALA A 33 -9.91 12.90 -6.62
N LEU A 34 -10.23 12.60 -5.36
CA LEU A 34 -10.84 11.32 -4.97
C LEU A 34 -12.23 11.14 -5.58
N LEU A 35 -13.09 12.15 -5.51
CA LEU A 35 -14.42 12.10 -6.13
C LEU A 35 -14.34 11.90 -7.64
N PHE A 36 -13.41 12.57 -8.30
CA PHE A 36 -13.16 12.41 -9.73
C PHE A 36 -12.66 11.00 -10.07
N ALA A 37 -11.74 10.45 -9.27
CA ALA A 37 -11.27 9.07 -9.45
C ALA A 37 -12.39 8.04 -9.26
N ILE A 38 -13.26 8.22 -8.26
CA ILE A 38 -14.44 7.37 -8.04
C ILE A 38 -15.41 7.46 -9.22
N LEU A 39 -15.65 8.67 -9.75
CA LEU A 39 -16.50 8.86 -10.92
C LEU A 39 -15.95 8.13 -12.14
N ILE A 40 -14.64 8.22 -12.41
CA ILE A 40 -13.99 7.48 -13.50
C ILE A 40 -14.12 5.98 -13.27
N LEU A 41 -13.90 5.50 -12.05
CA LEU A 41 -14.02 4.07 -11.74
C LEU A 41 -15.44 3.55 -12.04
N LEU A 42 -16.48 4.27 -11.60
CA LEU A 42 -17.86 3.91 -11.87
C LEU A 42 -18.18 3.92 -13.38
N LEU A 43 -17.67 4.90 -14.11
CA LEU A 43 -17.83 4.97 -15.56
C LEU A 43 -17.17 3.77 -16.27
N VAL A 44 -15.94 3.42 -15.87
CA VAL A 44 -15.21 2.26 -16.43
C VAL A 44 -15.92 0.96 -16.09
N MET A 45 -16.49 0.82 -14.88
CA MET A 45 -17.29 -0.35 -14.52
C MET A 45 -18.54 -0.46 -15.41
N ALA A 46 -19.28 0.64 -15.60
CA ALA A 46 -20.46 0.66 -16.47
C ALA A 46 -20.10 0.31 -17.93
N LEU A 47 -19.00 0.88 -18.44
CA LEU A 47 -18.47 0.57 -19.76
C LEU A 47 -18.04 -0.90 -19.87
N SER A 48 -17.40 -1.46 -18.86
CA SER A 48 -16.98 -2.86 -18.86
C SER A 48 -18.15 -3.84 -18.82
N LEU A 49 -19.33 -3.43 -18.34
CA LEU A 49 -20.55 -4.24 -18.41
C LEU A 49 -21.26 -4.10 -19.76
N ALA A 50 -21.24 -2.91 -20.37
CA ALA A 50 -21.91 -2.64 -21.64
C ALA A 50 -21.10 -3.13 -22.86
N LEU A 51 -19.77 -2.97 -22.81
CA LEU A 51 -18.84 -3.30 -23.89
C LEU A 51 -18.33 -4.74 -23.74
N GLY A 52 -18.33 -5.48 -24.84
CA GLY A 52 -17.84 -6.86 -24.90
C GLY A 52 -17.95 -7.41 -26.33
N ALA A 53 -17.88 -8.73 -26.49
CA ALA A 53 -18.01 -9.39 -27.80
C ALA A 53 -19.34 -9.03 -28.52
N GLN A 54 -20.39 -8.71 -27.75
CA GLN A 54 -21.59 -8.04 -28.26
C GLN A 54 -21.86 -6.78 -27.42
N SER A 55 -22.23 -5.68 -28.08
CA SER A 55 -22.62 -4.44 -27.39
C SER A 55 -24.02 -4.59 -26.78
N ILE A 56 -24.13 -4.45 -25.46
CA ILE A 56 -25.41 -4.54 -24.75
C ILE A 56 -25.78 -3.13 -24.26
N PRO A 57 -27.02 -2.64 -24.52
CA PRO A 57 -27.42 -1.32 -24.08
C PRO A 57 -27.46 -1.24 -22.54
N LEU A 58 -27.10 -0.07 -22.00
CA LEU A 58 -27.03 0.19 -20.55
C LEU A 58 -28.37 -0.03 -19.83
N SER A 59 -29.50 0.16 -20.51
CA SER A 59 -30.82 -0.15 -19.97
C SER A 59 -30.97 -1.63 -19.60
N THR A 60 -30.47 -2.53 -20.46
CA THR A 60 -30.48 -3.98 -20.23
C THR A 60 -29.49 -4.37 -19.13
N VAL A 61 -28.35 -3.67 -19.02
CA VAL A 61 -27.41 -3.86 -17.90
C VAL A 61 -28.10 -3.56 -16.56
N LEU A 62 -28.80 -2.44 -16.45
CA LEU A 62 -29.54 -2.09 -15.22
C LEU A 62 -30.65 -3.09 -14.90
N GLN A 63 -31.38 -3.56 -15.92
CA GLN A 63 -32.40 -4.59 -15.74
C GLN A 63 -31.78 -5.92 -15.27
N ALA A 64 -30.63 -6.32 -15.80
CA ALA A 64 -29.92 -7.53 -15.40
C ALA A 64 -29.44 -7.44 -13.94
N LEU A 65 -28.90 -6.29 -13.52
CA LEU A 65 -28.49 -6.05 -12.13
C LEU A 65 -29.67 -6.07 -11.15
N ASN A 66 -30.84 -5.60 -11.58
CA ASN A 66 -32.07 -5.61 -10.77
C ASN A 66 -32.85 -6.93 -10.84
N GLY A 67 -32.34 -7.95 -11.55
CA GLY A 67 -33.01 -9.25 -11.72
C GLY A 67 -34.26 -9.23 -12.59
N GLN A 68 -34.45 -8.18 -13.39
CA GLN A 68 -35.65 -7.95 -14.22
C GLN A 68 -35.42 -8.33 -15.69
N CYS A 69 -34.21 -8.72 -16.08
CA CYS A 69 -33.85 -9.09 -17.44
C CYS A 69 -33.98 -10.60 -17.67
N SER A 70 -34.48 -10.99 -18.84
CA SER A 70 -34.57 -12.39 -19.28
C SER A 70 -33.86 -12.57 -20.63
N GLY A 71 -33.26 -13.74 -20.83
CA GLY A 71 -32.54 -14.08 -22.07
C GLY A 71 -31.03 -14.20 -21.92
N VAL A 72 -30.35 -14.42 -23.05
CA VAL A 72 -28.91 -14.73 -23.12
C VAL A 72 -28.06 -13.54 -22.66
N ASP A 73 -28.48 -12.30 -22.96
CA ASP A 73 -27.78 -11.08 -22.55
C ASP A 73 -27.69 -10.94 -21.04
N CYS A 74 -28.74 -11.33 -20.32
CA CYS A 74 -28.77 -11.32 -18.85
C CYS A 74 -27.70 -12.26 -18.28
N VAL A 75 -27.65 -13.49 -18.78
CA VAL A 75 -26.67 -14.51 -18.37
C VAL A 75 -25.24 -14.06 -18.67
N ILE A 76 -25.01 -13.47 -19.84
CA ILE A 76 -23.68 -12.92 -20.20
C ILE A 76 -23.26 -11.84 -19.20
N ILE A 77 -24.18 -10.95 -18.81
CA ILE A 77 -23.89 -9.89 -17.84
C ILE A 77 -23.61 -10.49 -16.45
N THR A 78 -24.47 -11.37 -15.95
CA THR A 78 -24.38 -11.88 -14.56
C THR A 78 -23.26 -12.89 -14.36
N ASP A 79 -23.01 -13.75 -15.35
CA ASP A 79 -22.14 -14.92 -15.17
C ASP A 79 -20.74 -14.71 -15.76
N ALA A 80 -20.57 -13.77 -16.70
CA ALA A 80 -19.28 -13.50 -17.33
C ALA A 80 -18.75 -12.08 -17.05
N ARG A 81 -19.54 -11.04 -17.33
CA ARG A 81 -19.05 -9.64 -17.24
C ARG A 81 -18.96 -9.15 -15.81
N LEU A 82 -19.99 -9.40 -15.01
CA LEU A 82 -20.06 -8.92 -13.64
C LEU A 82 -18.94 -9.53 -12.76
N PRO A 83 -18.70 -10.85 -12.74
CA PRO A 83 -17.59 -11.43 -11.98
C PRO A 83 -16.23 -10.88 -12.41
N ARG A 84 -16.02 -10.72 -13.73
CA ARG A 84 -14.79 -10.14 -14.30
C ARG A 84 -14.56 -8.70 -13.84
N THR A 85 -15.60 -7.86 -13.85
CA THR A 85 -15.49 -6.48 -13.34
C THR A 85 -15.19 -6.43 -11.86
N LEU A 86 -15.87 -7.25 -11.06
CA LEU A 86 -15.67 -7.29 -9.61
C LEU A 86 -14.26 -7.76 -9.24
N ILE A 87 -13.74 -8.81 -9.88
CA ILE A 87 -12.36 -9.25 -9.64
C ILE A 87 -11.36 -8.20 -10.10
N GLY A 88 -11.59 -7.51 -11.23
CA GLY A 88 -10.74 -6.40 -11.64
C GLY A 88 -10.66 -5.29 -10.59
N VAL A 89 -11.80 -4.91 -10.00
CA VAL A 89 -11.86 -3.91 -8.92
C VAL A 89 -11.15 -4.43 -7.66
N LEU A 90 -11.45 -5.66 -7.23
CA LEU A 90 -10.84 -6.26 -6.04
C LEU A 90 -9.32 -6.40 -6.18
N ALA A 91 -8.83 -6.86 -7.34
CA ALA A 91 -7.42 -6.93 -7.66
C ALA A 91 -6.77 -5.54 -7.65
N GLY A 92 -7.42 -4.54 -8.23
CA GLY A 92 -6.96 -3.15 -8.20
C GLY A 92 -6.84 -2.59 -6.78
N ILE A 93 -7.81 -2.86 -5.91
CA ILE A 93 -7.77 -2.50 -4.49
C ILE A 93 -6.58 -3.17 -3.81
N ALA A 94 -6.43 -4.50 -3.98
CA ALA A 94 -5.36 -5.26 -3.36
C ALA A 94 -3.97 -4.78 -3.81
N LEU A 95 -3.75 -4.60 -5.11
CA LEU A 95 -2.48 -4.14 -5.68
C LEU A 95 -2.16 -2.70 -5.26
N GLY A 96 -3.15 -1.80 -5.33
CA GLY A 96 -2.97 -0.41 -4.89
C GLY A 96 -2.63 -0.31 -3.41
N LEU A 97 -3.30 -1.10 -2.57
CA LEU A 97 -3.05 -1.15 -1.13
C LEU A 97 -1.67 -1.76 -0.81
N ALA A 98 -1.33 -2.88 -1.43
CA ALA A 98 -0.05 -3.55 -1.23
C ALA A 98 1.13 -2.65 -1.66
N GLY A 99 1.00 -1.95 -2.80
CA GLY A 99 1.96 -0.97 -3.27
C GLY A 99 2.14 0.18 -2.27
N ALA A 100 1.05 0.80 -1.82
CA ALA A 100 1.10 1.88 -0.84
C ALA A 100 1.75 1.43 0.49
N LEU A 101 1.39 0.26 1.00
CA LEU A 101 1.97 -0.29 2.23
C LEU A 101 3.47 -0.55 2.08
N MET A 102 3.88 -1.13 0.96
CA MET A 102 5.29 -1.43 0.70
C MET A 102 6.11 -0.16 0.55
N GLN A 103 5.59 0.87 -0.13
CA GLN A 103 6.24 2.18 -0.24
C GLN A 103 6.42 2.86 1.12
N ILE A 104 5.43 2.76 2.03
CA ILE A 104 5.52 3.28 3.39
C ILE A 104 6.58 2.53 4.21
N LEU A 105 6.54 1.20 4.21
CA LEU A 105 7.43 0.36 5.01
C LEU A 105 8.89 0.45 4.55
N SER A 106 9.11 0.47 3.23
CA SER A 106 10.46 0.57 2.65
C SER A 106 11.00 2.00 2.64
N ARG A 107 10.14 3.01 2.82
CA ARG A 107 10.45 4.42 2.57
C ARG A 107 11.04 4.65 1.17
N ASN A 108 10.65 3.83 0.21
CA ASN A 108 11.11 3.89 -1.17
C ASN A 108 9.91 3.93 -2.11
N PRO A 109 9.71 5.02 -2.87
CA PRO A 109 8.58 5.14 -3.80
C PRO A 109 8.62 4.12 -4.94
N LEU A 110 9.77 3.47 -5.18
CA LEU A 110 9.95 2.41 -6.19
C LEU A 110 9.75 1.00 -5.63
N ALA A 111 9.43 0.85 -4.33
CA ALA A 111 9.26 -0.47 -3.76
C ALA A 111 7.97 -1.14 -4.25
N ASP A 112 8.13 -2.38 -4.68
CA ASP A 112 7.04 -3.24 -5.17
C ASP A 112 6.78 -4.37 -4.15
N PRO A 113 5.50 -4.67 -3.80
CA PRO A 113 5.17 -5.78 -2.91
C PRO A 113 5.67 -7.15 -3.40
N GLY A 114 5.94 -7.33 -4.70
CA GLY A 114 6.48 -8.57 -5.26
C GLY A 114 7.89 -8.91 -4.79
N ILE A 115 8.67 -7.92 -4.32
CA ILE A 115 10.09 -8.10 -3.92
C ILE A 115 10.26 -8.97 -2.66
N LEU A 116 9.23 -9.13 -1.84
CA LEU A 116 9.30 -9.95 -0.63
C LEU A 116 9.17 -11.47 -0.88
N GLY A 117 9.24 -11.93 -2.14
CA GLY A 117 9.17 -13.35 -2.49
C GLY A 117 7.77 -13.96 -2.36
N VAL A 118 6.76 -13.16 -2.01
CA VAL A 118 5.37 -13.61 -1.84
C VAL A 118 4.79 -14.15 -3.14
N ASN A 119 5.06 -13.46 -4.26
CA ASN A 119 4.58 -13.89 -5.58
C ASN A 119 5.26 -15.19 -6.04
N ALA A 120 6.59 -15.29 -5.87
CA ALA A 120 7.34 -16.50 -6.17
C ALA A 120 6.88 -17.69 -5.30
N GLY A 121 6.61 -17.46 -4.01
CA GLY A 121 6.03 -18.45 -3.10
C GLY A 121 4.66 -18.95 -3.53
N ALA A 122 3.77 -18.03 -3.91
CA ALA A 122 2.44 -18.36 -4.42
C ALA A 122 2.54 -19.17 -5.71
N GLY A 123 3.32 -18.71 -6.69
CA GLY A 123 3.50 -19.36 -7.99
C GLY A 123 4.10 -20.76 -7.86
N PHE A 124 5.15 -20.91 -7.04
CA PHE A 124 5.77 -22.20 -6.79
C PHE A 124 4.79 -23.19 -6.13
N ALA A 125 4.03 -22.76 -5.12
CA ALA A 125 3.05 -23.62 -4.47
C ALA A 125 1.91 -24.04 -5.40
N VAL A 126 1.48 -23.16 -6.31
CA VAL A 126 0.51 -23.48 -7.36
C VAL A 126 1.08 -24.54 -8.30
N VAL A 127 2.33 -24.38 -8.76
CA VAL A 127 3.00 -25.37 -9.61
C VAL A 127 3.16 -26.71 -8.91
N LEU A 128 3.52 -26.74 -7.63
CA LEU A 128 3.52 -27.97 -6.82
C LEU A 128 2.12 -28.58 -6.70
N GLY A 129 1.08 -27.75 -6.51
CA GLY A 129 -0.32 -28.17 -6.48
C GLY A 129 -0.72 -28.88 -7.77
N MET A 130 -0.35 -28.31 -8.92
CA MET A 130 -0.58 -28.89 -10.24
C MET A 130 0.21 -30.19 -10.43
N SER A 131 1.50 -30.19 -10.12
CA SER A 131 2.41 -31.30 -10.45
C SER A 131 2.29 -32.50 -9.51
N LEU A 132 2.07 -32.27 -8.21
CA LEU A 132 2.05 -33.33 -7.19
C LEU A 132 0.64 -33.75 -6.80
N PHE A 133 -0.30 -32.80 -6.75
CA PHE A 133 -1.66 -33.04 -6.25
C PHE A 133 -2.71 -33.10 -7.37
N GLY A 134 -2.31 -32.85 -8.63
CA GLY A 134 -3.22 -32.87 -9.78
C GLY A 134 -4.29 -31.78 -9.70
N ALA A 135 -3.99 -30.67 -9.04
CA ALA A 135 -4.94 -29.56 -8.94
C ALA A 135 -5.29 -29.04 -10.34
N SER A 136 -6.58 -28.92 -10.63
CA SER A 136 -7.10 -28.59 -11.97
C SER A 136 -8.06 -27.41 -11.98
N ASP A 137 -8.51 -26.96 -10.81
CA ASP A 137 -9.48 -25.87 -10.67
C ASP A 137 -8.86 -24.62 -10.04
N ILE A 138 -9.32 -23.44 -10.47
CA ILE A 138 -8.88 -22.13 -9.98
C ILE A 138 -9.09 -22.02 -8.46
N GLY A 139 -10.18 -22.60 -7.93
CA GLY A 139 -10.45 -22.60 -6.50
C GLY A 139 -9.36 -23.31 -5.69
N GLN A 140 -8.80 -24.39 -6.23
CA GLN A 140 -7.69 -25.13 -5.60
C GLN A 140 -6.39 -24.34 -5.70
N TYR A 141 -6.11 -23.75 -6.88
CA TYR A 141 -4.92 -22.91 -7.08
C TYR A 141 -4.86 -21.76 -6.09
N LEU A 142 -5.99 -21.12 -5.77
CA LEU A 142 -6.04 -20.03 -4.80
C LEU A 142 -5.57 -20.47 -3.41
N TRP A 143 -5.99 -21.64 -2.93
CA TRP A 143 -5.56 -22.14 -1.62
C TRP A 143 -4.06 -22.45 -1.58
N PHE A 144 -3.53 -23.07 -2.64
CA PHE A 144 -2.08 -23.29 -2.77
C PHE A 144 -1.32 -21.97 -2.85
N ALA A 145 -1.83 -20.99 -3.60
CA ALA A 145 -1.24 -19.66 -3.72
C ALA A 145 -1.18 -18.94 -2.37
N PHE A 146 -2.27 -18.92 -1.60
CA PHE A 146 -2.31 -18.32 -0.27
C PHE A 146 -1.36 -19.04 0.71
N GLY A 147 -1.35 -20.37 0.70
CA GLY A 147 -0.44 -21.16 1.52
C GLY A 147 1.03 -20.91 1.18
N GLY A 148 1.37 -20.90 -0.11
CA GLY A 148 2.71 -20.62 -0.62
C GLY A 148 3.18 -19.20 -0.29
N ALA A 149 2.31 -18.21 -0.49
CA ALA A 149 2.56 -16.81 -0.14
C ALA A 149 2.85 -16.66 1.36
N LEU A 150 2.04 -17.29 2.22
CA LEU A 150 2.22 -17.24 3.68
C LEU A 150 3.54 -17.90 4.11
N CYS A 151 3.82 -19.11 3.59
CA CYS A 151 5.04 -19.84 3.89
C CYS A 151 6.29 -19.06 3.43
N ALA A 152 6.29 -18.51 2.21
CA ALA A 152 7.40 -17.71 1.72
C ALA A 152 7.60 -16.44 2.56
N SER A 153 6.51 -15.73 2.89
CA SER A 153 6.58 -14.54 3.75
C SER A 153 7.16 -14.87 5.13
N LEU A 154 6.75 -15.99 5.72
CA LEU A 154 7.26 -16.44 7.01
C LEU A 154 8.74 -16.83 6.94
N LEU A 155 9.17 -17.52 5.88
CA LEU A 155 10.57 -17.85 5.66
C LEU A 155 11.43 -16.60 5.51
N VAL A 156 10.98 -15.61 4.74
CA VAL A 156 11.69 -14.32 4.61
C VAL A 156 11.77 -13.60 5.95
N ALA A 157 10.68 -13.59 6.72
CA ALA A 157 10.66 -12.99 8.05
C ALA A 157 11.63 -13.70 9.02
N LEU A 158 11.67 -15.04 9.02
CA LEU A 158 12.58 -15.84 9.83
C LEU A 158 14.04 -15.57 9.45
N VAL A 159 14.37 -15.61 8.15
CA VAL A 159 15.73 -15.33 7.66
C VAL A 159 16.14 -13.90 7.98
N GLY A 160 15.25 -12.93 7.82
CA GLY A 160 15.48 -11.54 8.19
C GLY A 160 15.67 -11.34 9.70
N ALA A 161 15.07 -12.18 10.53
CA ALA A 161 15.16 -12.15 11.99
C ALA A 161 16.37 -12.91 12.57
N LEU A 162 17.04 -13.78 11.81
CA LEU A 162 18.21 -14.57 12.26
C LEU A 162 19.49 -13.74 12.54
N GLY A 163 19.39 -12.42 12.69
CA GLY A 163 20.50 -11.52 13.04
C GLY A 163 20.32 -10.84 14.40
N ARG A 164 21.41 -10.60 15.13
CA ARG A 164 21.44 -9.95 16.48
C ARG A 164 20.99 -8.47 16.53
N SER A 165 20.39 -7.92 15.47
CA SER A 165 20.00 -6.51 15.39
C SER A 165 18.52 -6.35 15.08
N THR A 166 17.97 -5.19 15.43
CA THR A 166 16.69 -4.67 14.95
C THR A 166 16.45 -5.00 13.47
N LEU A 167 15.23 -5.40 13.12
CA LEU A 167 14.83 -5.78 11.76
C LEU A 167 15.29 -4.72 10.76
N ASN A 168 16.27 -5.07 9.91
CA ASN A 168 16.77 -4.18 8.88
C ASN A 168 15.95 -4.40 7.59
N PRO A 169 15.20 -3.39 7.10
CA PRO A 169 14.39 -3.51 5.90
C PRO A 169 15.18 -4.01 4.68
N VAL A 170 16.44 -3.57 4.55
CA VAL A 170 17.31 -3.99 3.44
C VAL A 170 17.59 -5.50 3.47
N ARG A 171 17.82 -6.07 4.67
CA ARG A 171 18.05 -7.51 4.82
C ARG A 171 16.80 -8.32 4.47
N LEU A 172 15.62 -7.87 4.90
CA LEU A 172 14.35 -8.50 4.54
C LEU A 172 14.12 -8.50 3.03
N THR A 173 14.43 -7.38 2.36
CA THR A 173 14.32 -7.32 0.89
C THR A 173 15.31 -8.25 0.19
N LEU A 174 16.57 -8.32 0.63
CA LEU A 174 17.57 -9.22 0.04
C LEU A 174 17.23 -10.70 0.27
N ALA A 175 16.71 -11.04 1.45
CA ALA A 175 16.24 -12.39 1.75
C ALA A 175 15.04 -12.77 0.86
N GLY A 176 14.10 -11.84 0.64
CA GLY A 176 12.96 -12.01 -0.27
C GLY A 176 13.39 -12.26 -1.71
N VAL A 177 14.32 -11.45 -2.23
CA VAL A 177 14.86 -11.63 -3.59
C VAL A 177 15.58 -12.97 -3.73
N ALA A 178 16.41 -13.35 -2.75
CA ALA A 178 17.14 -14.61 -2.77
C ALA A 178 16.19 -15.81 -2.74
N LEU A 179 15.19 -15.81 -1.84
CA LEU A 179 14.19 -16.86 -1.78
C LEU A 179 13.37 -16.92 -3.08
N GLY A 180 12.95 -15.77 -3.60
CA GLY A 180 12.21 -15.68 -4.86
C GLY A 180 12.96 -16.32 -6.02
N ALA A 181 14.25 -16.00 -6.18
CA ALA A 181 15.07 -16.59 -7.24
C ALA A 181 15.18 -18.12 -7.13
N VAL A 182 15.29 -18.66 -5.92
CA VAL A 182 15.29 -20.12 -5.68
C VAL A 182 13.97 -20.76 -6.09
N LEU A 183 12.85 -20.16 -5.65
CA LEU A 183 11.51 -20.68 -5.93
C LEU A 183 11.15 -20.58 -7.41
N ASP A 184 11.52 -19.49 -8.09
CA ASP A 184 11.33 -19.30 -9.53
C ASP A 184 12.18 -20.30 -10.34
N GLY A 185 13.41 -20.56 -9.91
CA GLY A 185 14.26 -21.59 -10.50
C GLY A 185 13.65 -22.98 -10.40
N MET A 186 13.10 -23.35 -9.24
CA MET A 186 12.39 -24.62 -9.06
C MET A 186 11.11 -24.69 -9.90
N THR A 187 10.32 -23.62 -9.92
CA THR A 187 9.10 -23.48 -10.73
C THR A 187 9.40 -23.70 -12.22
N THR A 188 10.46 -23.05 -12.71
CA THR A 188 10.91 -23.19 -14.10
C THR A 188 11.40 -24.61 -14.39
N GLY A 189 12.17 -25.20 -13.48
CA GLY A 189 12.64 -26.59 -13.60
C GLY A 189 11.49 -27.60 -13.72
N ILE A 190 10.47 -27.49 -12.87
CA ILE A 190 9.27 -28.35 -12.92
C ILE A 190 8.52 -28.15 -14.23
N SER A 191 8.36 -26.90 -14.66
CA SER A 191 7.59 -26.54 -15.86
C SER A 191 8.26 -27.07 -17.14
N LEU A 192 9.60 -27.05 -17.22
CA LEU A 192 10.33 -27.60 -18.36
C LEU A 192 10.19 -29.12 -18.48
N LEU A 193 9.93 -29.82 -17.38
CA LEU A 193 9.74 -31.27 -17.36
C LEU A 193 8.28 -31.68 -17.69
N ASN A 194 7.33 -30.74 -17.64
CA ASN A 194 5.91 -31.04 -17.82
C ASN A 194 5.23 -30.00 -18.74
N PRO A 195 4.94 -30.36 -20.01
CA PRO A 195 4.31 -29.45 -20.97
C PRO A 195 2.96 -28.88 -20.53
N GLN A 196 2.15 -29.65 -19.77
CA GLN A 196 0.86 -29.17 -19.28
C GLN A 196 1.01 -28.09 -18.21
N VAL A 197 1.98 -28.27 -17.31
CA VAL A 197 2.31 -27.26 -16.28
C VAL A 197 2.88 -26.01 -16.95
N PHE A 198 3.71 -26.18 -17.99
CA PHE A 198 4.26 -25.06 -18.75
C PHE A 198 3.16 -24.19 -19.39
N ASP A 199 2.17 -24.79 -20.05
CA ASP A 199 1.06 -24.05 -20.65
C ASP A 199 0.23 -23.31 -19.60
N GLN A 200 -0.08 -23.95 -18.48
CA GLN A 200 -0.82 -23.33 -17.38
C GLN A 200 -0.04 -22.18 -16.75
N LEU A 201 1.27 -22.36 -16.51
CA LEU A 201 2.15 -21.33 -15.99
C LEU A 201 2.23 -20.13 -16.93
N ARG A 202 2.23 -20.36 -18.25
CA ARG A 202 2.23 -19.28 -19.25
C ARG A 202 0.99 -18.39 -19.14
N PHE A 203 -0.18 -18.98 -18.97
CA PHE A 203 -1.41 -18.22 -18.74
C PHE A 203 -1.41 -17.52 -17.38
N TRP A 204 -0.86 -18.15 -16.34
CA TRP A 204 -0.73 -17.55 -15.01
C TRP A 204 0.19 -16.32 -15.02
N GLN A 205 1.37 -16.43 -15.64
CA GLN A 205 2.35 -15.33 -15.73
C GLN A 205 1.84 -14.14 -16.56
N ALA A 206 1.03 -14.40 -17.59
CA ALA A 206 0.40 -13.33 -18.36
C ALA A 206 -0.60 -12.52 -17.54
N GLY A 207 -1.23 -13.16 -16.53
CA GLY A 207 -2.33 -12.59 -15.75
C GLY A 207 -3.60 -12.48 -16.60
N SER A 208 -4.73 -13.01 -16.10
CA SER A 208 -6.00 -12.95 -16.81
C SER A 208 -7.17 -12.71 -15.88
N LEU A 209 -8.08 -11.84 -16.31
CA LEU A 209 -9.41 -11.65 -15.71
C LEU A 209 -10.49 -12.45 -16.46
N ASP A 210 -10.09 -13.27 -17.43
CA ASP A 210 -10.99 -14.06 -18.25
C ASP A 210 -11.45 -15.32 -17.50
N ILE A 211 -12.68 -15.75 -17.76
CA ILE A 211 -13.29 -16.97 -17.21
C ILE A 211 -13.32 -16.97 -15.67
N GLN A 212 -13.94 -15.94 -15.10
CA GLN A 212 -14.14 -15.85 -13.66
C GLN A 212 -15.61 -16.08 -13.31
N ASN A 213 -15.86 -16.87 -12.26
CA ASN A 213 -17.19 -17.12 -11.74
C ASN A 213 -17.44 -16.33 -10.44
N MET A 214 -18.71 -16.23 -10.04
CA MET A 214 -19.07 -15.54 -8.79
C MET A 214 -18.48 -16.20 -7.55
N GLN A 215 -18.22 -17.51 -7.60
CA GLN A 215 -17.64 -18.25 -6.48
C GLN A 215 -16.22 -17.76 -6.17
N VAL A 216 -15.40 -17.52 -7.18
CA VAL A 216 -14.04 -16.98 -7.04
C VAL A 216 -14.09 -15.56 -6.46
N VAL A 217 -15.01 -14.72 -6.95
CA VAL A 217 -15.23 -13.36 -6.40
C VAL A 217 -15.47 -13.47 -4.90
N ARG A 218 -16.36 -14.36 -4.45
CA ARG A 218 -16.71 -14.52 -3.03
C ARG A 218 -15.54 -15.02 -2.20
N THR A 219 -14.77 -15.98 -2.70
CA THR A 219 -13.60 -16.54 -2.01
C THR A 219 -12.51 -15.49 -1.81
N VAL A 220 -12.25 -14.64 -2.82
CA VAL A 220 -11.18 -13.65 -2.79
C VAL A 220 -11.61 -12.32 -2.17
N ALA A 221 -12.90 -11.99 -2.21
CA ALA A 221 -13.42 -10.75 -1.62
C ALA A 221 -13.17 -10.68 -0.11
N LEU A 222 -13.44 -11.76 0.63
CA LEU A 222 -13.28 -11.77 2.09
C LEU A 222 -11.85 -11.43 2.56
N PRO A 223 -10.77 -12.11 2.09
CA PRO A 223 -9.42 -11.78 2.51
C PRO A 223 -8.98 -10.38 2.07
N ILE A 224 -9.38 -9.91 0.87
CA ILE A 224 -9.04 -8.55 0.41
C ILE A 224 -9.72 -7.49 1.27
N LEU A 225 -11.01 -7.66 1.59
CA LEU A 225 -11.74 -6.71 2.43
C LEU A 225 -11.18 -6.69 3.85
N LEU A 226 -10.86 -7.84 4.42
CA LEU A 226 -10.20 -7.92 5.73
C LEU A 226 -8.84 -7.23 5.70
N GLY A 227 -8.00 -7.50 4.71
CA GLY A 227 -6.70 -6.85 4.55
C GLY A 227 -6.83 -5.34 4.39
N THR A 228 -7.82 -4.88 3.64
CA THR A 228 -8.14 -3.45 3.47
C THR A 228 -8.55 -2.81 4.78
N LEU A 229 -9.46 -3.45 5.53
CA LEU A 229 -9.93 -2.96 6.82
C LEU A 229 -8.77 -2.84 7.83
N ILE A 230 -7.91 -3.87 7.89
CA ILE A 230 -6.72 -3.88 8.74
C ILE A 230 -5.77 -2.74 8.33
N ALA A 231 -5.46 -2.58 7.05
CA ALA A 231 -4.57 -1.51 6.60
C ALA A 231 -5.12 -0.09 6.90
N LEU A 232 -6.43 0.12 6.73
CA LEU A 232 -7.09 1.37 7.09
C LEU A 232 -7.02 1.61 8.60
N TRP A 233 -7.19 0.57 9.42
CA TRP A 233 -7.05 0.66 10.87
C TRP A 233 -5.62 1.04 11.30
N LEU A 234 -4.60 0.51 10.62
CA LEU A 234 -3.18 0.81 10.88
C LEU A 234 -2.71 2.15 10.28
N THR A 235 -3.54 2.88 9.54
CA THR A 235 -3.10 4.09 8.82
C THR A 235 -2.45 5.14 9.72
N LYS A 236 -2.94 5.32 10.96
CA LYS A 236 -2.32 6.26 11.92
C LYS A 236 -0.91 5.83 12.34
N ALA A 237 -0.70 4.54 12.60
CA ALA A 237 0.60 3.99 12.95
C ALA A 237 1.57 4.00 11.75
N LEU A 238 1.06 3.76 10.54
CA LEU A 238 1.84 3.85 9.30
C LEU A 238 2.29 5.30 9.01
N ASN A 239 1.44 6.29 9.29
CA ASN A 239 1.80 7.70 9.16
C ASN A 239 2.86 8.14 10.19
N SER A 240 2.86 7.59 11.41
CA SER A 240 3.94 7.91 12.36
C SER A 240 5.27 7.28 11.95
N LEU A 241 5.25 6.10 11.32
CA LEU A 241 6.44 5.46 10.76
C LEU A 241 7.06 6.24 9.58
N SER A 242 6.25 6.96 8.79
CA SER A 242 6.73 7.77 7.66
C SER A 242 7.29 9.14 8.08
N MET A 243 6.88 9.67 9.24
CA MET A 243 7.35 10.97 9.75
C MET A 243 8.75 10.94 10.40
N GLY A 244 9.37 9.76 10.53
CA GLY A 244 10.71 9.61 11.13
C GLY A 244 10.71 9.74 12.65
N SER A 245 11.73 9.18 13.30
CA SER A 245 11.90 9.25 14.76
C SER A 245 12.01 10.68 15.29
N ASP A 246 12.42 11.63 14.45
CA ASP A 246 12.74 13.00 14.87
C ASP A 246 11.52 13.89 15.13
N LEU A 247 10.35 13.60 14.51
CA LEU A 247 9.09 14.30 14.84
C LEU A 247 8.29 13.59 15.94
N ALA A 248 8.45 12.28 16.11
CA ALA A 248 7.76 11.51 17.14
C ALA A 248 8.23 11.90 18.56
N THR A 249 9.49 12.30 18.72
CA THR A 249 10.00 12.84 19.99
C THR A 249 9.52 14.26 20.27
N ALA A 250 9.19 15.04 19.23
CA ALA A 250 8.71 16.42 19.36
C ALA A 250 7.18 16.54 19.59
N LEU A 251 6.41 15.51 19.22
CA LEU A 251 4.94 15.46 19.31
C LEU A 251 4.41 14.49 20.36
N ALA A 252 5.27 13.77 21.09
CA ALA A 252 4.84 13.08 22.30
C ALA A 252 4.25 14.14 23.25
N PRO A 253 3.01 13.96 23.75
CA PRO A 253 2.48 14.85 24.78
C PRO A 253 3.49 14.85 25.93
N ALA A 254 3.91 16.04 26.35
CA ALA A 254 4.88 16.24 27.41
C ALA A 254 4.35 15.66 28.74
N SER A 255 4.49 14.36 28.94
CA SER A 255 4.51 13.73 30.26
C SER A 255 5.96 13.38 30.58
N CYS A 256 6.78 14.42 30.68
CA CYS A 256 8.04 14.39 31.41
C CYS A 256 8.21 15.73 32.13
N ALA A 257 7.39 15.94 33.17
CA ALA A 257 7.91 16.50 34.41
C ALA A 257 8.41 15.29 35.23
N PRO A 258 9.69 15.26 35.64
CA PRO A 258 10.17 16.23 36.60
C PRO A 258 11.52 16.84 36.20
N SER A 259 11.56 18.16 36.07
CA SER A 259 12.60 19.03 36.63
C SER A 259 12.60 20.37 35.87
N CYS A 260 11.72 21.26 36.32
CA CYS A 260 11.98 22.69 36.17
C CYS A 260 13.21 23.03 37.00
N SER A 261 14.37 23.22 36.37
CA SER A 261 15.43 24.11 36.87
C SER A 261 16.55 24.36 35.85
N ALA A 262 16.25 24.57 34.57
CA ALA A 262 17.22 25.21 33.67
C ALA A 262 16.53 25.73 32.42
N CYS A 263 15.73 26.77 32.61
CA CYS A 263 15.33 27.62 31.52
C CYS A 263 16.56 28.46 31.11
N TRP A 264 17.00 28.28 29.86
CA TRP A 264 17.55 29.32 28.95
C TRP A 264 19.06 29.65 29.00
N PRO A 265 19.65 30.26 27.92
CA PRO A 265 19.42 30.25 26.44
C PRO A 265 20.63 29.75 25.62
N SER A 266 20.55 29.19 24.40
CA SER A 266 20.16 29.69 23.05
C SER A 266 20.92 30.92 22.48
N PRO A 267 21.24 30.97 21.15
CA PRO A 267 22.37 31.74 20.58
C PRO A 267 22.04 33.19 20.15
N CYS A 268 21.04 33.85 20.74
CA CYS A 268 20.65 35.22 20.36
C CYS A 268 21.58 36.35 20.86
N CYS A 269 22.72 36.06 21.50
CA CYS A 269 23.64 37.07 22.04
C CYS A 269 24.83 37.45 21.13
N ALA A 270 24.86 37.04 19.86
CA ALA A 270 26.02 37.26 18.98
C ALA A 270 26.16 38.70 18.40
N ALA A 271 25.51 39.71 18.98
CA ALA A 271 25.56 41.09 18.48
C ALA A 271 25.70 42.13 19.61
N ALA A 272 26.91 42.27 20.18
CA ALA A 272 27.33 43.46 20.92
C ALA A 272 28.87 43.60 20.87
N PRO A 273 29.43 44.81 20.62
CA PRO A 273 30.88 45.02 20.45
C PRO A 273 31.63 45.01 21.79
N PRO A 274 32.94 44.68 21.82
CA PRO A 274 33.69 44.54 23.06
C PRO A 274 34.08 45.91 23.67
N PRO A 275 34.05 46.07 25.01
CA PRO A 275 34.57 47.24 25.72
C PRO A 275 36.11 47.20 25.89
N PRO A 276 36.76 48.34 26.19
CA PRO A 276 38.21 48.52 26.06
C PRO A 276 39.04 47.86 27.17
N SER A 277 40.26 47.46 26.82
CA SER A 277 41.26 46.82 27.68
C SER A 277 41.89 47.79 28.70
N ALA A 278 42.17 47.27 29.90
CA ALA A 278 42.93 47.93 30.97
C ALA A 278 43.65 46.86 31.84
N PRO A 279 44.73 47.17 32.57
CA PRO A 279 46.04 46.55 32.33
C PRO A 279 46.48 45.52 33.39
N SER A 280 47.51 44.76 33.01
CA SER A 280 48.23 43.76 33.81
C SER A 280 48.93 44.32 35.05
N PRO A 281 48.98 43.58 36.17
CA PRO A 281 50.02 43.77 37.18
C PRO A 281 51.16 42.76 36.99
N SER A 282 52.36 43.30 36.88
CA SER A 282 53.65 42.66 36.99
C SER A 282 53.99 42.30 38.45
N SER A 283 54.65 41.14 38.62
CA SER A 283 55.72 40.80 39.59
C SER A 283 55.65 41.33 41.03
N ALA A 284 55.59 40.39 41.98
CA ALA A 284 56.50 40.28 43.13
C ALA A 284 56.61 38.81 43.54
#